data_AF-A0A1Y1YE30-F1
#
_entry.id   AF-A0A1Y1YE30-F1
#
_cell.length_a   1.000
_cell.length_b   1.000
_cell.length_c   1.000
_cell.angle_alpha   90.00
_cell.angle_beta   90.00
_cell.angle_gamma   90.00
#
_symmetry.space_group_name_H-M   'P 1'
#
loop_
_entity.id
_entity.type
_entity.pdbx_description
1 polymer ?
#
loop_
_entity_poly.entity_id
_entity_poly.type
_entity_poly.pdbx_seq_one_letter_code
_entity_poly.pdbx_strand_id
1 'polypeptide(L)'
;MSVTPADMRFAKGKKQQPRLRITKDPISRTNESVYSVFYPKGSYSPSGSRDSGGVHFYLKPFGERRFRKAVLSYDLGVPHNFNWVEGGKLPGLFAGKAASGCSGGAQSDGVRCFSTRLMWRKNGIGELYNYMPAQRQGFCGEKLVTCNKDYGVSLGRNFGFLKGWNTIRIFIQVNDPNKSNGLAEVYLNRTKVFSMSSLQYRKSPRLGITSLMFSSFFGGSDPRFATPVDTYLYFRNIEFSVGDEIL
;
A
#
# COMPACT_ATOMS: atom_id res chain seq x y z
N MET A 1 -10.27 4.90 -14.66
CA MET A 1 -11.01 3.63 -14.89
C MET A 1 -11.36 3.03 -13.53
N SER A 2 -12.64 2.77 -13.26
CA SER A 2 -13.10 2.15 -12.02
C SER A 2 -12.81 0.64 -12.06
N VAL A 3 -12.19 0.13 -10.99
CA VAL A 3 -11.89 -1.30 -10.81
C VAL A 3 -13.17 -2.07 -10.53
N THR A 4 -13.39 -3.21 -11.19
CA THR A 4 -14.52 -4.12 -10.92
C THR A 4 -14.06 -5.41 -10.21
N PRO A 5 -14.97 -6.17 -9.55
CA PRO A 5 -14.62 -7.35 -8.75
C PRO A 5 -13.96 -8.53 -9.50
N ALA A 6 -13.93 -8.51 -10.84
CA ALA A 6 -13.47 -9.63 -11.66
C ALA A 6 -11.95 -9.89 -11.60
N ASP A 7 -11.16 -8.92 -11.12
CA ASP A 7 -9.69 -9.01 -11.11
C ASP A 7 -9.10 -9.55 -9.79
N MET A 8 -9.92 -10.04 -8.87
CA MET A 8 -9.51 -10.36 -7.49
C MET A 8 -9.26 -11.85 -7.29
N ARG A 9 -8.01 -12.25 -6.98
CA ARG A 9 -7.70 -13.61 -6.49
C ARG A 9 -7.81 -13.67 -4.96
N PHE A 10 -8.62 -14.60 -4.45
CA PHE A 10 -8.90 -14.76 -3.02
C PHE A 10 -7.93 -15.73 -2.34
N ALA A 11 -7.44 -15.35 -1.15
CA ALA A 11 -6.89 -16.31 -0.21
C ALA A 11 -8.04 -17.09 0.46
N LYS A 12 -8.04 -18.43 0.36
CA LYS A 12 -9.03 -19.28 1.04
C LYS A 12 -8.73 -19.34 2.54
N GLY A 13 -9.60 -18.77 3.38
CA GLY A 13 -9.58 -18.91 4.85
C GLY A 13 -10.50 -20.03 5.34
N LYS A 14 -10.24 -20.60 6.52
CA LYS A 14 -10.96 -21.76 7.10
C LYS A 14 -12.30 -21.42 7.80
N LYS A 15 -12.91 -20.26 7.50
CA LYS A 15 -14.28 -19.90 7.91
C LYS A 15 -15.00 -19.33 6.68
N GLN A 16 -16.29 -19.63 6.55
CA GLN A 16 -17.20 -19.29 5.44
C GLN A 16 -17.35 -17.77 5.12
N GLN A 17 -16.51 -16.89 5.68
CA GLN A 17 -16.57 -15.45 5.44
C GLN A 17 -15.54 -15.03 4.37
N PRO A 18 -15.98 -14.39 3.27
CA PRO A 18 -15.07 -13.88 2.26
C PRO A 18 -14.19 -12.76 2.85
N ARG A 19 -12.91 -12.75 2.47
CA ARG A 19 -11.95 -11.72 2.92
C ARG A 19 -12.19 -10.35 2.32
N LEU A 20 -12.77 -10.32 1.14
CA LEU A 20 -13.17 -9.12 0.43
C LEU A 20 -14.60 -9.31 -0.07
N ARG A 21 -15.47 -8.37 0.26
CA ARG A 21 -16.87 -8.35 -0.20
C ARG A 21 -17.34 -6.93 -0.44
N ILE A 22 -18.44 -6.78 -1.15
CA ILE A 22 -19.18 -5.52 -1.22
C ILE A 22 -20.19 -5.50 -0.08
N THR A 23 -20.34 -4.37 0.60
CA THR A 23 -21.32 -4.15 1.66
C THR A 23 -21.82 -2.71 1.65
N LYS A 24 -22.85 -2.38 2.42
CA LYS A 24 -23.32 -0.99 2.59
C LYS A 24 -22.39 -0.22 3.51
N ASP A 25 -22.16 1.07 3.24
CA ASP A 25 -21.24 1.94 3.99
C ASP A 25 -21.59 1.93 5.50
N PRO A 26 -20.80 1.21 6.32
CA PRO A 26 -21.08 1.09 7.74
C PRO A 26 -20.47 2.24 8.56
N ILE A 27 -19.59 3.04 7.94
CA ILE A 27 -18.93 4.17 8.59
C ILE A 27 -19.89 5.35 8.64
N SER A 28 -20.49 5.70 7.50
CA SER A 28 -21.49 6.78 7.41
C SER A 28 -22.93 6.29 7.58
N ARG A 29 -23.15 4.97 7.65
CA ARG A 29 -24.46 4.32 7.75
C ARG A 29 -25.38 4.68 6.58
N THR A 30 -24.86 4.60 5.36
CA THR A 30 -25.61 4.91 4.13
C THR A 30 -25.85 3.66 3.28
N ASN A 31 -26.70 3.77 2.26
CA ASN A 31 -26.94 2.71 1.28
C ASN A 31 -25.90 2.67 0.14
N GLU A 32 -24.83 3.47 0.21
CA GLU A 32 -23.73 3.38 -0.75
C GLU A 32 -22.98 2.05 -0.59
N SER A 33 -22.57 1.45 -1.71
CA SER A 33 -21.80 0.21 -1.71
C SER A 33 -20.31 0.49 -1.55
N VAL A 34 -19.64 -0.21 -0.63
CA VAL A 34 -18.19 -0.10 -0.37
C VAL A 34 -17.54 -1.48 -0.35
N TYR A 35 -16.24 -1.55 -0.61
CA TYR A 35 -15.46 -2.76 -0.41
C TYR A 35 -15.12 -2.93 1.07
N SER A 36 -15.38 -4.10 1.62
CA SER A 36 -15.08 -4.48 2.99
C SER A 36 -13.99 -5.54 3.00
N VAL A 37 -12.87 -5.25 3.66
CA VAL A 37 -11.76 -6.19 3.88
C VAL A 37 -11.84 -6.71 5.31
N PHE A 38 -11.89 -8.04 5.46
CA PHE A 38 -12.04 -8.72 6.75
C PHE A 38 -10.70 -9.20 7.33
N TYR A 39 -10.45 -8.91 8.60
CA TYR A 39 -9.31 -9.41 9.37
C TYR A 39 -9.83 -10.21 10.57
N PRO A 40 -9.70 -11.55 10.58
CA PRO A 40 -10.11 -12.35 11.71
C PRO A 40 -9.18 -12.11 12.91
N LYS A 41 -9.70 -12.28 14.12
CA LYS A 41 -8.96 -12.29 15.37
C LYS A 41 -7.73 -13.20 15.25
N GLY A 42 -6.59 -12.71 15.68
CA GLY A 42 -5.31 -13.40 15.62
C GLY A 42 -4.56 -13.24 14.29
N SER A 43 -5.16 -12.61 13.27
CA SER A 43 -4.48 -12.42 11.98
C SER A 43 -3.48 -11.27 12.00
N TYR A 44 -2.35 -11.51 11.34
CA TYR A 44 -1.31 -10.56 10.99
C TYR A 44 -0.76 -10.88 9.59
N SER A 45 0.54 -11.10 9.42
CA SER A 45 1.10 -11.47 8.12
C SER A 45 0.51 -12.79 7.63
N PRO A 46 0.28 -12.93 6.31
CA PRO A 46 -0.22 -14.19 5.75
C PRO A 46 0.63 -15.40 6.11
N SER A 47 1.96 -15.23 6.19
CA SER A 47 2.90 -16.30 6.52
C SER A 47 2.94 -16.67 8.00
N GLY A 48 2.55 -15.77 8.89
CA GLY A 48 2.55 -16.02 10.34
C GLY A 48 1.17 -16.36 10.92
N SER A 49 0.10 -16.12 10.16
CA SER A 49 -1.26 -16.32 10.65
C SER A 49 -1.76 -17.74 10.39
N ARG A 50 -2.36 -18.37 11.41
CA ARG A 50 -3.13 -19.62 11.21
C ARG A 50 -4.34 -19.41 10.31
N ASP A 51 -5.02 -18.27 10.47
CA ASP A 51 -6.10 -17.81 9.59
C ASP A 51 -5.76 -16.41 9.10
N SER A 52 -5.24 -16.31 7.87
CA SER A 52 -4.76 -15.04 7.33
C SER A 52 -5.92 -14.10 7.03
N GLY A 53 -5.79 -12.85 7.49
CA GLY A 53 -6.74 -11.77 7.22
C GLY A 53 -6.35 -10.93 6.03
N GLY A 54 -7.28 -10.08 5.60
CA GLY A 54 -7.00 -9.09 4.60
C GLY A 54 -7.01 -9.62 3.17
N VAL A 55 -6.39 -8.88 2.26
CA VAL A 55 -6.41 -9.17 0.83
C VAL A 55 -5.12 -8.71 0.15
N HIS A 56 -4.73 -9.41 -0.92
CA HIS A 56 -3.56 -9.09 -1.73
C HIS A 56 -3.80 -9.41 -3.21
N PHE A 57 -3.76 -8.41 -4.08
CA PHE A 57 -3.77 -8.58 -5.53
C PHE A 57 -3.14 -7.36 -6.23
N TYR A 58 -2.82 -7.52 -7.51
CA TYR A 58 -2.34 -6.46 -8.39
C TYR A 58 -3.39 -6.18 -9.44
N LEU A 59 -3.66 -4.91 -9.72
CA LEU A 59 -4.54 -4.48 -10.81
C LEU A 59 -3.76 -3.69 -11.83
N LYS A 60 -4.02 -4.00 -13.10
CA LYS A 60 -3.38 -3.38 -14.26
C LYS A 60 -4.44 -2.79 -15.20
N PRO A 61 -5.05 -1.64 -14.84
CA PRO A 61 -6.11 -1.03 -15.65
C PRO A 61 -5.66 -0.67 -17.08
N PHE A 62 -4.35 -0.52 -17.29
CA PHE A 62 -3.75 -0.20 -18.59
C PHE A 62 -2.92 -1.36 -19.15
N GLY A 63 -3.18 -2.59 -18.73
CA GLY A 63 -2.43 -3.78 -19.16
C GLY A 63 -0.95 -3.73 -18.74
N GLU A 64 -0.06 -4.14 -19.63
CA GLU A 64 1.39 -4.19 -19.36
C GLU A 64 2.12 -2.86 -19.63
N ARG A 65 1.37 -1.77 -19.87
CA ARG A 65 1.90 -0.43 -20.06
C ARG A 65 2.60 0.05 -18.78
N ARG A 66 3.61 0.90 -18.95
CA ARG A 66 4.51 1.33 -17.88
C ARG A 66 4.56 2.84 -17.85
N PHE A 67 4.44 3.45 -16.68
CA PHE A 67 4.32 4.91 -16.59
C PHE A 67 5.41 5.52 -15.73
N ARG A 68 5.85 6.73 -16.12
CA ARG A 68 6.80 7.52 -15.34
C ARG A 68 6.18 8.08 -14.06
N LYS A 69 4.90 8.43 -14.13
CA LYS A 69 4.14 9.03 -13.02
C LYS A 69 2.83 8.30 -12.85
N ALA A 70 2.42 8.10 -11.61
CA ALA A 70 1.08 7.63 -11.31
C ALA A 70 0.55 8.25 -10.01
N VAL A 71 -0.76 8.34 -9.95
CA VAL A 71 -1.54 8.68 -8.77
C VAL A 71 -2.43 7.49 -8.45
N LEU A 72 -2.38 7.02 -7.20
CA LEU A 72 -3.40 6.18 -6.62
C LEU A 72 -4.20 7.01 -5.61
N SER A 73 -5.52 7.10 -5.80
CA SER A 73 -6.45 7.69 -4.85
C SER A 73 -7.43 6.63 -4.34
N TYR A 74 -7.81 6.70 -3.07
CA TYR A 74 -8.90 5.90 -2.49
C TYR A 74 -9.36 6.49 -1.17
N ASP A 75 -10.60 6.20 -0.79
CA ASP A 75 -11.09 6.46 0.56
C ASP A 75 -10.86 5.23 1.43
N LEU A 76 -10.35 5.43 2.64
CA LEU A 76 -10.16 4.43 3.69
C LEU A 76 -11.14 4.69 4.84
N GLY A 77 -12.07 3.75 5.04
CA GLY A 77 -13.02 3.76 6.14
C GLY A 77 -12.51 2.94 7.31
N VAL A 78 -12.27 3.59 8.45
CA VAL A 78 -11.72 2.97 9.66
C VAL A 78 -12.80 2.96 10.76
N PRO A 79 -13.27 1.79 11.23
CA PRO A 79 -14.20 1.71 12.36
C PRO A 79 -13.68 2.43 13.61
N HIS A 80 -14.57 3.05 14.39
CA HIS A 80 -14.21 3.69 15.66
C HIS A 80 -13.48 2.75 16.62
N ASN A 81 -13.90 1.48 16.68
CA ASN A 81 -13.32 0.44 17.52
C ASN A 81 -12.13 -0.29 16.88
N PHE A 82 -11.64 0.13 15.70
CA PHE A 82 -10.52 -0.54 15.05
C PHE A 82 -9.25 -0.43 15.92
N ASN A 83 -8.65 -1.56 16.29
CA ASN A 83 -7.40 -1.57 17.02
C ASN A 83 -6.22 -1.52 16.04
N TRP A 84 -5.40 -0.48 16.10
CA TRP A 84 -4.26 -0.31 15.19
C TRP A 84 -3.12 -1.31 15.44
N VAL A 85 -3.04 -1.86 16.66
CA VAL A 85 -1.97 -2.74 17.14
C VAL A 85 -0.61 -2.07 16.86
N GLU A 86 0.32 -2.76 16.20
CA GLU A 86 1.66 -2.29 15.88
C GLU A 86 1.79 -1.84 14.41
N GLY A 87 0.78 -2.16 13.59
CA GLY A 87 0.70 -1.72 12.21
C GLY A 87 0.16 -2.74 11.22
N GLY A 88 0.04 -2.29 9.98
CA GLY A 88 -0.43 -3.11 8.86
C GLY A 88 -0.31 -2.35 7.55
N LYS A 89 -0.65 -3.02 6.45
CA LYS A 89 -0.41 -2.57 5.08
C LYS A 89 -1.68 -1.98 4.50
N LEU A 90 -1.52 -1.00 3.63
CA LEU A 90 -2.57 -0.38 2.84
C LEU A 90 -2.19 -0.37 1.36
N PRO A 91 -3.19 -0.24 0.45
CA PRO A 91 -2.95 -0.21 -0.98
C PRO A 91 -1.90 0.83 -1.42
N GLY A 92 -1.20 0.50 -2.49
CA GLY A 92 -0.08 1.28 -3.01
C GLY A 92 0.15 1.08 -4.50
N LEU A 93 1.27 1.60 -4.98
CA LEU A 93 1.72 1.49 -6.36
C LEU A 93 2.81 0.42 -6.49
N PHE A 94 2.87 -0.21 -7.67
CA PHE A 94 3.84 -1.23 -7.97
C PHE A 94 4.36 -1.10 -9.40
N ALA A 95 5.64 -1.44 -9.57
CA ALA A 95 6.33 -1.52 -10.84
C ALA A 95 6.92 -2.91 -11.04
N GLY A 96 6.85 -3.42 -12.26
CA GLY A 96 7.35 -4.74 -12.63
C GLY A 96 6.26 -5.81 -12.71
N LYS A 97 6.67 -7.08 -12.73
CA LYS A 97 5.76 -8.24 -12.70
C LYS A 97 5.50 -8.66 -11.26
N ALA A 98 4.30 -9.17 -10.97
CA ALA A 98 3.94 -9.62 -9.62
C ALA A 98 4.91 -10.67 -9.05
N ALA A 99 5.48 -11.53 -9.92
CA ALA A 99 6.46 -12.54 -9.55
C ALA A 99 7.88 -12.00 -9.27
N SER A 100 8.15 -10.70 -9.52
CA SER A 100 9.48 -10.11 -9.40
C SER A 100 9.92 -9.83 -7.95
N GLY A 101 9.02 -9.95 -6.95
CA GLY A 101 9.32 -9.66 -5.55
C GLY A 101 8.86 -8.26 -5.11
N CYS A 102 9.74 -7.49 -4.45
CA CYS A 102 9.44 -6.16 -3.88
C CYS A 102 8.37 -6.16 -2.80
N SER A 103 8.28 -7.26 -2.04
CA SER A 103 7.47 -7.41 -0.84
C SER A 103 7.97 -8.60 -0.02
N GLY A 104 7.53 -8.74 1.24
CA GLY A 104 7.80 -9.93 2.04
C GLY A 104 9.28 -10.22 2.34
N GLY A 105 10.16 -9.23 2.24
CA GLY A 105 11.61 -9.37 2.39
C GLY A 105 12.38 -9.47 1.08
N ALA A 106 11.70 -9.64 -0.07
CA ALA A 106 12.35 -9.58 -1.37
C ALA A 106 12.67 -8.13 -1.74
N GLN A 107 13.92 -7.72 -1.56
CA GLN A 107 14.40 -6.35 -1.83
C GLN A 107 14.33 -5.97 -3.33
N SER A 108 14.21 -4.68 -3.59
CA SER A 108 14.28 -4.14 -4.96
C SER A 108 15.73 -3.94 -5.38
N ASP A 109 16.07 -4.39 -6.59
CA ASP A 109 17.35 -4.08 -7.25
C ASP A 109 17.28 -2.84 -8.14
N GLY A 110 16.09 -2.22 -8.27
CA GLY A 110 15.82 -1.11 -9.18
C GLY A 110 15.73 -1.51 -10.66
N VAL A 111 15.77 -2.80 -10.99
CA VAL A 111 15.69 -3.30 -12.37
C VAL A 111 14.41 -4.10 -12.59
N ARG A 112 14.05 -5.00 -11.66
CA ARG A 112 12.93 -5.93 -11.85
C ARG A 112 11.60 -5.44 -11.28
N CYS A 113 11.64 -4.71 -10.16
CA CYS A 113 10.45 -4.16 -9.52
C CYS A 113 10.79 -3.04 -8.53
N PHE A 114 9.77 -2.30 -8.12
CA PHE A 114 9.73 -1.56 -6.85
C PHE A 114 8.27 -1.53 -6.36
N SER A 115 8.05 -1.29 -5.07
CA SER A 115 6.71 -1.09 -4.52
C SER A 115 6.66 0.09 -3.55
N THR A 116 5.56 0.83 -3.57
CA THR A 116 5.29 1.95 -2.64
C THR A 116 3.89 1.79 -2.07
N ARG A 117 3.78 1.16 -0.91
CA ARG A 117 2.51 0.97 -0.18
C ARG A 117 2.41 1.97 0.95
N LEU A 118 1.22 2.19 1.46
CA LEU A 118 1.09 2.79 2.77
C LEU A 118 1.16 1.70 3.85
N MET A 119 1.62 2.08 5.03
CA MET A 119 1.39 1.32 6.25
C MET A 119 0.72 2.21 7.28
N TRP A 120 -0.16 1.63 8.10
CA TRP A 120 -0.47 2.20 9.40
C TRP A 120 0.47 1.59 10.44
N ARG A 121 0.66 2.32 11.53
CA ARG A 121 1.40 1.96 12.74
C ARG A 121 0.48 2.11 13.94
N LYS A 122 1.04 1.89 15.13
CA LYS A 122 0.37 2.18 16.39
C LYS A 122 -0.25 3.58 16.37
N ASN A 123 -1.42 3.69 16.97
CA ASN A 123 -2.22 4.92 17.04
C ASN A 123 -2.63 5.51 15.67
N GLY A 124 -2.60 4.72 14.60
CA GLY A 124 -3.01 5.18 13.28
C GLY A 124 -1.98 6.04 12.56
N ILE A 125 -0.74 6.08 13.04
CA ILE A 125 0.33 6.81 12.34
C ILE A 125 0.63 6.13 11.01
N GLY A 126 0.53 6.87 9.92
CA GLY A 126 0.82 6.44 8.57
C GLY A 126 2.27 6.66 8.16
N GLU A 127 2.72 5.86 7.20
CA GLU A 127 4.00 6.01 6.50
C GLU A 127 3.86 5.55 5.05
N LEU A 128 4.72 6.06 4.17
CA LEU A 128 4.97 5.45 2.87
C LEU A 128 6.05 4.37 3.04
N TYR A 129 5.70 3.14 2.73
CA TYR A 129 6.51 1.95 2.92
C TYR A 129 6.99 1.39 1.58
N ASN A 130 8.30 1.41 1.37
CA ASN A 130 8.91 1.28 0.05
C ASN A 130 9.85 0.08 -0.03
N TYR A 131 9.68 -0.74 -1.06
CA TYR A 131 10.76 -1.61 -1.54
C TYR A 131 11.36 -0.92 -2.77
N MET A 132 12.53 -0.32 -2.59
CA MET A 132 13.23 0.49 -3.59
C MET A 132 14.74 0.20 -3.51
N PRO A 133 15.53 0.44 -4.57
CA PRO A 133 16.97 0.18 -4.54
C PRO A 133 17.68 1.04 -3.48
N ALA A 134 18.95 0.70 -3.21
CA ALA A 134 19.82 1.51 -2.35
C ALA A 134 19.80 2.98 -2.81
N GLN A 135 19.62 3.88 -1.85
CA GLN A 135 19.61 5.32 -2.08
C GLN A 135 21.02 5.91 -1.90
N ARG A 136 21.16 7.22 -2.15
CA ARG A 136 22.41 7.96 -1.93
C ARG A 136 22.94 7.80 -0.49
N GLN A 137 24.24 8.01 -0.33
CA GLN A 137 24.89 8.03 0.98
C GLN A 137 24.22 9.04 1.93
N GLY A 138 24.07 8.66 3.20
CA GLY A 138 23.41 9.50 4.21
C GLY A 138 21.89 9.41 4.22
N PHE A 139 21.25 8.76 3.22
CA PHE A 139 19.79 8.70 3.12
C PHE A 139 19.09 8.18 4.38
N CYS A 140 19.62 7.11 4.97
CA CYS A 140 19.04 6.51 6.17
C CYS A 140 19.20 7.37 7.43
N GLY A 141 19.99 8.45 7.38
CA GLY A 141 20.11 9.45 8.44
C GLY A 141 19.20 10.67 8.24
N GLU A 142 18.45 10.75 7.14
CA GLU A 142 17.54 11.85 6.89
C GLU A 142 16.30 11.80 7.80
N LYS A 143 15.77 12.99 8.09
CA LYS A 143 14.56 13.12 8.91
C LYS A 143 13.41 12.35 8.27
N LEU A 144 12.66 11.62 9.09
CA LEU A 144 11.52 10.79 8.68
C LEU A 144 11.87 9.65 7.70
N VAL A 145 13.14 9.25 7.61
CA VAL A 145 13.56 8.03 6.92
C VAL A 145 13.90 6.97 7.96
N THR A 146 13.39 5.75 7.77
CA THR A 146 13.79 4.59 8.57
C THR A 146 14.08 3.44 7.62
N CYS A 147 15.36 3.14 7.45
CA CYS A 147 15.81 2.01 6.65
C CYS A 147 15.75 0.71 7.46
N ASN A 148 15.57 -0.39 6.75
CA ASN A 148 15.64 -1.74 7.30
C ASN A 148 16.43 -2.61 6.33
N LYS A 149 17.34 -3.46 6.83
CA LYS A 149 18.18 -4.32 5.99
C LYS A 149 17.40 -5.50 5.36
N ASP A 150 16.36 -5.97 6.05
CA ASP A 150 15.62 -7.18 5.69
C ASP A 150 14.30 -6.85 4.98
N TYR A 151 13.75 -5.66 5.24
CA TYR A 151 12.44 -5.24 4.77
C TYR A 151 12.44 -3.85 4.13
N GLY A 152 11.27 -3.33 3.79
CA GLY A 152 11.13 -2.02 3.14
C GLY A 152 11.54 -0.84 4.02
N VAL A 153 11.77 0.28 3.36
CA VAL A 153 12.10 1.58 3.95
C VAL A 153 10.82 2.36 4.27
N SER A 154 10.71 2.85 5.51
CA SER A 154 9.64 3.77 5.91
C SER A 154 10.04 5.21 5.61
N LEU A 155 9.19 5.93 4.90
CA LEU A 155 9.31 7.35 4.61
C LEU A 155 8.10 8.09 5.18
N GLY A 156 8.32 9.19 5.89
CA GLY A 156 7.23 10.06 6.34
C GLY A 156 6.33 9.43 7.39
N ARG A 157 6.88 8.66 8.34
CA ARG A 157 6.11 8.11 9.47
C ARG A 157 5.72 9.22 10.46
N ASN A 158 4.75 10.08 10.11
CA ASN A 158 4.38 11.23 10.92
C ASN A 158 2.95 11.78 10.73
N PHE A 159 2.12 11.18 9.86
CA PHE A 159 0.74 11.63 9.65
C PHE A 159 -0.24 10.63 10.25
N GLY A 160 -1.44 11.05 10.64
CA GLY A 160 -2.39 10.18 11.36
C GLY A 160 -3.64 9.89 10.54
N PHE A 161 -3.97 8.61 10.37
CA PHE A 161 -5.29 8.20 9.89
C PHE A 161 -6.34 8.39 10.99
N LEU A 162 -7.46 8.99 10.62
CA LEU A 162 -8.58 9.19 11.52
C LEU A 162 -9.47 7.94 11.58
N LYS A 163 -10.26 7.83 12.65
CA LYS A 163 -11.47 6.99 12.62
C LYS A 163 -12.47 7.65 11.68
N GLY A 164 -13.26 6.84 10.98
CA GLY A 164 -14.12 7.31 9.90
C GLY A 164 -13.45 7.25 8.53
N TRP A 165 -13.96 8.04 7.58
CA TRP A 165 -13.45 8.09 6.21
C TRP A 165 -12.22 9.00 6.09
N ASN A 166 -11.22 8.51 5.37
CA ASN A 166 -9.98 9.22 5.06
C ASN A 166 -9.74 9.19 3.55
N THR A 167 -9.69 10.34 2.89
CA THR A 167 -9.33 10.39 1.47
C THR A 167 -7.81 10.41 1.33
N ILE A 168 -7.25 9.40 0.68
CA ILE A 168 -5.82 9.18 0.53
C ILE A 168 -5.43 9.35 -0.94
N ARG A 169 -4.34 10.08 -1.19
CA ARG A 169 -3.72 10.16 -2.52
C ARG A 169 -2.22 9.91 -2.42
N ILE A 170 -1.71 8.96 -3.20
CA ILE A 170 -0.29 8.63 -3.31
C ILE A 170 0.15 9.02 -4.71
N PHE A 171 1.07 9.98 -4.83
CA PHE A 171 1.69 10.35 -6.10
C PHE A 171 3.13 9.87 -6.11
N ILE A 172 3.51 9.17 -7.18
CA ILE A 172 4.88 8.72 -7.41
C ILE A 172 5.31 9.14 -8.81
N GLN A 173 6.48 9.77 -8.89
CA GLN A 173 7.25 9.97 -10.10
C GLN A 173 8.55 9.17 -9.98
N VAL A 174 8.80 8.27 -10.92
CA VAL A 174 10.07 7.56 -11.00
C VAL A 174 11.18 8.49 -11.50
N ASN A 175 12.41 8.23 -11.05
CA ASN A 175 13.59 8.93 -11.53
C ASN A 175 13.92 8.57 -12.99
N ASP A 176 14.75 9.38 -13.64
CA ASP A 176 15.48 8.94 -14.83
C ASP A 176 16.53 7.88 -14.46
N PRO A 177 16.84 6.92 -15.35
CA PRO A 177 17.91 5.96 -15.12
C PRO A 177 19.20 6.65 -14.64
N ASN A 178 19.80 6.10 -13.58
CA ASN A 178 21.03 6.60 -12.94
C ASN A 178 20.94 8.01 -12.33
N LYS A 179 19.76 8.65 -12.28
CA LYS A 179 19.54 9.91 -11.57
C LYS A 179 18.74 9.68 -10.29
N SER A 180 18.80 10.65 -9.38
CA SER A 180 17.97 10.72 -8.17
C SER A 180 17.04 11.92 -8.30
N ASN A 181 16.08 11.86 -9.22
CA ASN A 181 15.07 12.90 -9.45
C ASN A 181 13.63 12.35 -9.35
N GLY A 182 13.46 11.23 -8.65
CA GLY A 182 12.16 10.70 -8.29
C GLY A 182 11.50 11.52 -7.19
N LEU A 183 10.16 11.47 -7.14
CA LEU A 183 9.34 12.22 -6.20
C LEU A 183 8.23 11.33 -5.64
N ALA A 184 8.05 11.38 -4.33
CA ALA A 184 6.92 10.80 -3.63
C ALA A 184 6.14 11.90 -2.92
N GLU A 185 4.82 11.86 -3.03
CA GLU A 185 3.93 12.68 -2.22
C GLU A 185 2.77 11.86 -1.69
N VAL A 186 2.37 12.13 -0.45
CA VAL A 186 1.16 11.57 0.16
C VAL A 186 0.27 12.71 0.59
N TYR A 187 -1.00 12.63 0.22
CA TYR A 187 -2.04 13.53 0.65
C TYR A 187 -3.06 12.76 1.46
N LEU A 188 -3.50 13.37 2.56
CA LEU A 188 -4.56 12.87 3.43
C LEU A 188 -5.59 13.98 3.62
N ASN A 189 -6.85 13.71 3.32
CA ASN A 189 -7.97 14.66 3.43
C ASN A 189 -7.64 16.01 2.77
N ARG A 190 -7.19 15.96 1.51
CA ARG A 190 -6.76 17.11 0.69
C ARG A 190 -5.50 17.85 1.15
N THR A 191 -4.90 17.48 2.30
CA THR A 191 -3.65 18.07 2.80
C THR A 191 -2.46 17.24 2.37
N LYS A 192 -1.41 17.88 1.84
CA LYS A 192 -0.13 17.19 1.59
C LYS A 192 0.57 16.93 2.92
N VAL A 193 0.62 15.67 3.33
CA VAL A 193 1.18 15.27 4.63
C VAL A 193 2.64 14.80 4.53
N PHE A 194 3.07 14.39 3.34
CA PHE A 194 4.44 13.99 3.09
C PHE A 194 4.85 14.34 1.66
N SER A 195 6.10 14.79 1.50
CA SER A 195 6.74 14.99 0.21
C SER A 195 8.24 14.72 0.35
N MET A 196 8.80 13.96 -0.58
CA MET A 196 10.23 13.72 -0.65
C MET A 196 10.67 13.59 -2.10
N SER A 197 11.59 14.44 -2.49
CA SER A 197 12.25 14.40 -3.79
C SER A 197 13.58 13.64 -3.69
N SER A 198 14.30 13.61 -4.80
CA SER A 198 15.63 13.03 -4.89
C SER A 198 15.69 11.52 -4.60
N LEU A 199 14.60 10.82 -4.90
CA LEU A 199 14.47 9.38 -4.72
C LEU A 199 14.93 8.62 -5.96
N GLN A 200 15.47 7.42 -5.76
CA GLN A 200 15.78 6.46 -6.82
C GLN A 200 14.83 5.25 -6.71
N TYR A 201 13.93 5.10 -7.68
CA TYR A 201 13.03 3.96 -7.82
C TYR A 201 13.53 2.93 -8.83
N ARG A 202 14.31 3.38 -9.83
CA ARG A 202 14.77 2.52 -10.93
C ARG A 202 16.19 2.82 -11.38
N LYS A 203 16.83 1.80 -11.94
CA LYS A 203 18.09 1.83 -12.67
C LYS A 203 17.89 1.51 -14.15
N SER A 204 16.87 0.71 -14.48
CA SER A 204 16.53 0.38 -15.86
C SER A 204 15.56 1.40 -16.46
N PRO A 205 15.76 1.87 -17.71
CA PRO A 205 14.78 2.68 -18.42
C PRO A 205 13.45 1.95 -18.63
N ARG A 206 13.48 0.61 -18.62
CA ARG A 206 12.30 -0.24 -18.83
C ARG A 206 11.45 -0.46 -17.59
N LEU A 207 11.91 -0.07 -16.40
CA LEU A 207 11.12 -0.20 -15.18
C LEU A 207 10.23 1.03 -15.00
N GLY A 208 8.93 0.84 -14.83
CA GLY A 208 7.94 1.89 -14.65
C GLY A 208 6.74 1.37 -13.88
N ILE A 209 5.88 2.28 -13.42
CA ILE A 209 4.68 1.93 -12.66
C ILE A 209 3.73 1.18 -13.58
N THR A 210 3.29 -0.01 -13.18
CA THR A 210 2.42 -0.89 -14.00
C THR A 210 1.07 -1.13 -13.35
N SER A 211 0.99 -1.05 -12.02
CA SER A 211 -0.16 -1.53 -11.29
C SER A 211 -0.40 -0.78 -9.99
N LEU A 212 -1.65 -0.81 -9.55
CA LEU A 212 -1.94 -0.72 -8.13
C LEU A 212 -1.70 -2.09 -7.50
N MET A 213 -1.08 -2.09 -6.33
CA MET A 213 -0.92 -3.24 -5.45
C MET A 213 -1.89 -3.07 -4.28
N PHE A 214 -3.06 -3.69 -4.39
CA PHE A 214 -4.01 -3.70 -3.30
C PHE A 214 -3.57 -4.75 -2.29
N SER A 215 -2.88 -4.30 -1.24
CA SER A 215 -2.36 -5.18 -0.20
C SER A 215 -2.74 -4.61 1.15
N SER A 216 -3.64 -5.30 1.85
CA SER A 216 -4.10 -4.87 3.16
C SER A 216 -4.18 -6.03 4.13
N PHE A 217 -3.43 -5.94 5.22
CA PHE A 217 -3.33 -6.94 6.29
C PHE A 217 -2.62 -6.30 7.50
N PHE A 218 -2.99 -6.70 8.72
CA PHE A 218 -2.19 -6.44 9.92
C PHE A 218 -0.81 -7.03 9.74
N GLY A 219 0.28 -6.40 10.18
CA GLY A 219 1.52 -7.17 10.16
C GLY A 219 2.81 -6.48 10.48
N GLY A 220 3.66 -7.31 11.05
CA GLY A 220 5.06 -7.57 10.77
C GLY A 220 5.17 -9.09 10.65
N SER A 221 6.31 -9.68 10.95
CA SER A 221 6.49 -11.14 11.03
C SER A 221 6.26 -11.71 12.45
N ASP A 222 5.83 -10.87 13.39
CA ASP A 222 5.72 -11.18 14.82
C ASP A 222 4.24 -11.22 15.29
N PRO A 223 3.85 -12.15 16.19
CA PRO A 223 2.50 -12.24 16.76
C PRO A 223 1.98 -10.95 17.41
N ARG A 224 2.86 -10.05 17.87
CA ARG A 224 2.47 -8.75 18.44
C ARG A 224 1.72 -7.84 17.46
N PHE A 225 1.71 -8.17 16.17
CA PHE A 225 0.92 -7.46 15.16
C PHE A 225 -0.50 -8.02 14.98
N ALA A 226 -0.83 -9.14 15.63
CA ALA A 226 -2.13 -9.79 15.47
C ALA A 226 -3.28 -8.91 16.00
N THR A 227 -4.35 -8.80 15.21
CA THR A 227 -5.57 -8.12 15.68
C THR A 227 -6.21 -8.92 16.83
N PRO A 228 -6.59 -8.28 17.94
CA PRO A 228 -7.21 -8.99 19.08
C PRO A 228 -8.68 -9.36 18.85
N VAL A 229 -9.29 -8.83 17.79
CA VAL A 229 -10.71 -9.00 17.45
C VAL A 229 -10.90 -9.19 15.95
N ASP A 230 -12.03 -9.78 15.59
CA ASP A 230 -12.55 -9.73 14.22
C ASP A 230 -12.83 -8.26 13.87
N THR A 231 -12.28 -7.78 12.75
CA THR A 231 -12.40 -6.37 12.36
C THR A 231 -12.37 -6.19 10.85
N TYR A 232 -12.65 -4.97 10.40
CA TYR A 232 -12.75 -4.62 9.00
C TYR A 232 -12.09 -3.27 8.71
N LEU A 233 -11.67 -3.09 7.47
CA LEU A 233 -11.38 -1.80 6.85
C LEU A 233 -12.22 -1.70 5.57
N TYR A 234 -12.66 -0.49 5.27
CA TYR A 234 -13.53 -0.23 4.13
C TYR A 234 -12.83 0.63 3.09
N PHE A 235 -13.14 0.40 1.82
CA PHE A 235 -12.52 1.10 0.70
C PHE A 235 -13.59 1.50 -0.33
N ARG A 236 -13.48 2.71 -0.86
CA ARG A 236 -14.28 3.19 -2.00
C ARG A 236 -13.48 4.22 -2.82
N ASN A 237 -14.06 4.67 -3.93
CA ASN A 237 -13.47 5.72 -4.78
C ASN A 237 -12.01 5.43 -5.18
N ILE A 238 -11.74 4.17 -5.55
CA ILE A 238 -10.40 3.74 -5.96
C ILE A 238 -10.14 4.23 -7.39
N GLU A 239 -9.17 5.12 -7.53
CA GLU A 239 -8.79 5.72 -8.79
C GLU A 239 -7.29 5.53 -9.05
N PHE A 240 -6.97 5.11 -10.27
CA PHE A 240 -5.60 4.97 -10.74
C PHE A 240 -5.41 5.83 -11.99
N SER A 241 -4.60 6.87 -11.86
CA SER A 241 -4.30 7.83 -12.92
C SER A 241 -2.82 7.80 -13.25
N VAL A 242 -2.47 7.95 -14.52
CA VAL A 242 -1.10 7.77 -15.02
C VAL A 242 -0.70 8.96 -15.88
N GLY A 243 0.59 9.30 -15.85
CA GLY A 243 1.19 10.27 -16.76
C GLY A 243 1.79 9.62 -17.99
N ASP A 244 2.89 10.17 -18.49
CA ASP A 244 3.55 9.69 -19.71
C ASP A 244 3.98 8.22 -19.60
N GLU A 245 3.73 7.49 -20.68
CA GLU A 245 4.17 6.12 -20.87
C GLU A 245 5.68 6.04 -21.12
N ILE A 246 6.29 4.98 -20.59
CA ILE A 246 7.66 4.57 -20.87
C ILE A 246 7.60 3.57 -22.02
N LEU A 247 8.08 4.00 -23.18
CA LEU A 247 8.32 3.16 -24.35
C LEU A 247 9.53 2.24 -24.08
#